data_AF-A0A819I490-F1
#
_entry.id   AF-A0A819I490-F1
#
_cell.length_a   1.000
_cell.length_b   1.000
_cell.length_c   1.000
_cell.angle_alpha   90.00
_cell.angle_beta   90.00
_cell.angle_gamma   90.00
#
_symmetry.space_group_name_H-M   'P 1'
#
loop_
_entity.id
_entity.type
_entity.pdbx_description
1 polymer ?
#
loop_
_entity_poly.entity_id
_entity_poly.type
_entity_poly.pdbx_seq_one_letter_code
_entity_poly.pdbx_strand_id
1 'polypeptide(L)'
;MISGACHEPLRIGPPDLFLPGLVVGCLPYDGLRMSTLECFFSSSCISTILTYLEYYTQIDGSPPINFVPPTVLPITISPLDNSTPSRFSKNTSIGILLDEYFLEEWTVTSSYEDYFAACAPTHCNFEYVTRNNLLYVATSVLGLYGGLMIGLRFITWNAIRLYRLMKTRICSHRATAQS
;
A
#
# COMPACT_ATOMS: atom_id res chain seq x y z
N MET A 1 -10.04 2.61 16.98
CA MET A 1 -8.59 2.60 17.31
C MET A 1 -8.00 1.34 16.72
N ILE A 2 -7.07 1.43 15.77
CA ILE A 2 -6.35 0.27 15.26
C ILE A 2 -5.26 -0.03 16.29
N SER A 3 -5.28 -1.23 16.89
CA SER A 3 -4.26 -1.70 17.83
C SER A 3 -2.87 -1.48 17.22
N GLY A 4 -1.93 -0.92 18.00
CA GLY A 4 -0.55 -0.68 17.58
C GLY A 4 0.31 -1.94 17.51
N ALA A 5 -0.29 -3.12 17.69
CA ALA A 5 0.37 -4.40 17.60
C ALA A 5 0.01 -5.09 16.27
N CYS A 6 1.04 -5.40 15.48
CA CYS A 6 0.91 -6.19 14.26
C CYS A 6 0.77 -7.68 14.59
N HIS A 7 0.23 -8.45 13.64
CA HIS A 7 0.02 -9.90 13.75
C HIS A 7 -1.01 -10.28 14.81
N GLU A 8 -2.00 -9.42 15.02
CA GLU A 8 -3.10 -9.66 15.95
C GLU A 8 -4.36 -10.04 15.18
N PRO A 9 -5.26 -10.82 15.79
CA PRO A 9 -6.55 -11.07 15.19
C PRO A 9 -7.33 -9.77 14.98
N LEU A 10 -8.06 -9.70 13.86
CA LEU A 10 -8.87 -8.54 13.52
C LEU A 10 -10.00 -8.39 14.54
N ARG A 11 -10.00 -7.22 15.20
CA ARG A 11 -11.07 -6.77 16.09
C ARG A 11 -11.73 -5.54 15.52
N ILE A 12 -13.06 -5.55 15.53
CA ILE A 12 -13.90 -4.51 14.95
C ILE A 12 -14.76 -3.89 16.06
N GLY A 13 -14.75 -2.55 16.15
CA GLY A 13 -15.64 -1.76 17.00
C GLY A 13 -15.42 -1.80 18.52
N PRO A 14 -16.15 -0.94 19.25
CA PRO A 14 -16.62 -1.21 20.61
C PRO A 14 -18.08 -1.73 20.59
N PRO A 15 -18.41 -2.86 21.25
CA PRO A 15 -17.50 -3.79 21.91
C PRO A 15 -16.59 -4.53 20.91
N ASP A 16 -15.42 -4.96 21.38
CA ASP A 16 -14.44 -5.71 20.59
C ASP A 16 -15.06 -6.98 19.98
N LEU A 17 -15.38 -6.94 18.69
CA LEU A 17 -15.81 -8.12 17.96
C LEU A 17 -14.61 -8.78 17.28
N PHE A 18 -14.37 -10.05 17.62
CA PHE A 18 -13.36 -10.88 16.99
C PHE A 18 -13.88 -11.51 15.69
N LEU A 19 -13.13 -11.37 14.59
CA LEU A 19 -13.43 -12.08 13.34
C LEU A 19 -12.51 -13.28 13.14
N PRO A 20 -13.03 -14.52 13.15
CA PRO A 20 -12.22 -15.72 12.99
C PRO A 20 -11.52 -15.71 11.64
N GLY A 21 -10.24 -16.08 11.65
CA GLY A 21 -9.42 -16.16 10.46
C GLY A 21 -8.87 -14.84 9.94
N LEU A 22 -9.41 -13.67 10.32
CA LEU A 22 -8.87 -12.38 9.86
C LEU A 22 -7.81 -11.84 10.82
N VAL A 23 -6.73 -11.32 10.27
CA VAL A 23 -5.54 -10.86 10.99
C VAL A 23 -5.14 -9.46 10.51
N VAL A 24 -4.78 -8.58 11.44
CA VAL A 24 -4.17 -7.28 11.16
C VAL A 24 -2.65 -7.48 11.08
N GLY A 25 -2.08 -7.31 9.90
CA GLY A 25 -0.63 -7.28 9.69
C GLY A 25 -0.07 -5.87 9.86
N CYS A 26 1.26 -5.75 9.86
CA CYS A 26 1.90 -4.43 9.80
C CYS A 26 1.59 -3.70 8.48
N LEU A 27 1.31 -4.47 7.44
CA LEU A 27 0.84 -3.99 6.15
C LEU A 27 -0.48 -4.70 5.80
N PRO A 28 -1.41 -4.04 5.08
CA PRO A 28 -2.66 -4.69 4.66
C PRO A 28 -2.43 -5.99 3.89
N TYR A 29 -1.41 -6.00 3.02
CA TYR A 29 -1.02 -7.19 2.25
C TYR A 29 -0.51 -8.34 3.13
N ASP A 30 0.28 -8.01 4.15
CA ASP A 30 0.84 -8.98 5.08
C ASP A 30 -0.27 -9.61 5.95
N GLY A 31 -1.15 -8.77 6.50
CA GLY A 31 -2.33 -9.21 7.23
C GLY A 31 -3.27 -10.06 6.36
N LEU A 32 -3.45 -9.67 5.10
CA LEU A 32 -4.23 -10.45 4.14
C LEU A 32 -3.63 -11.84 3.94
N ARG A 33 -2.33 -11.97 3.68
CA ARG A 33 -1.69 -13.28 3.48
C ARG A 33 -1.77 -14.17 4.71
N MET A 34 -1.70 -13.59 5.91
CA MET A 34 -1.81 -14.34 7.17
C MET A 34 -3.24 -14.73 7.51
N SER A 35 -4.22 -14.00 6.98
CA SER A 35 -5.64 -14.29 7.20
C SER A 35 -6.08 -15.57 6.47
N THR A 36 -7.21 -16.12 6.87
CA THR A 36 -7.90 -17.26 6.25
C THR A 36 -9.29 -16.83 5.77
N LEU A 37 -9.96 -17.70 5.00
CA LEU A 37 -11.33 -17.45 4.53
C LEU A 37 -12.42 -17.92 5.51
N GLU A 38 -12.05 -18.35 6.73
CA GLU A 38 -12.93 -18.99 7.70
C GLU A 38 -14.23 -18.20 7.97
N CYS A 39 -14.13 -16.89 8.24
CA CYS A 39 -15.28 -16.01 8.47
C CYS A 39 -16.27 -16.01 7.29
N PHE A 40 -15.80 -16.14 6.06
CA PHE A 40 -16.65 -16.04 4.86
C PHE A 40 -17.51 -17.28 4.63
N PHE A 41 -17.25 -18.39 5.32
CA PHE A 41 -18.14 -19.56 5.34
C PHE A 41 -19.23 -19.47 6.41
N SER A 42 -19.22 -18.43 7.25
CA SER A 42 -20.15 -18.26 8.37
C SER A 42 -21.12 -17.11 8.10
N SER A 43 -22.42 -17.42 8.07
CA SER A 43 -23.48 -16.41 7.92
C SER A 43 -23.47 -15.39 9.06
N SER A 44 -23.19 -15.82 10.30
CA SER A 44 -23.12 -14.92 11.45
C SER A 44 -21.94 -13.94 11.33
N CYS A 45 -20.78 -14.42 10.88
CA CYS A 45 -19.60 -13.58 10.72
C CYS A 45 -19.82 -12.50 9.66
N ILE A 46 -20.34 -12.88 8.48
CA ILE A 46 -20.71 -11.96 7.41
C ILE A 46 -21.73 -10.93 7.88
N SER A 47 -22.79 -11.38 8.58
CA SER A 47 -23.81 -10.47 9.10
C SER A 47 -23.21 -9.42 10.04
N THR A 48 -22.19 -9.79 10.81
CA THR A 48 -21.58 -8.84 11.75
C THR A 48 -20.70 -7.81 11.05
N ILE A 49 -19.98 -8.20 9.98
CA ILE A 49 -19.27 -7.26 9.11
C ILE A 49 -20.25 -6.25 8.50
N LEU A 50 -21.38 -6.74 7.97
CA LEU A 50 -22.40 -5.90 7.34
C LEU A 50 -23.01 -4.90 8.33
N THR A 51 -23.44 -5.35 9.51
CA THR A 51 -23.98 -4.48 10.55
C THR A 51 -22.98 -3.42 10.99
N TYR A 52 -21.70 -3.78 11.10
CA TYR A 52 -20.66 -2.82 11.46
C TYR A 52 -20.44 -1.76 10.38
N LEU A 53 -20.41 -2.16 9.11
CA LEU A 53 -20.29 -1.22 8.00
C LEU A 53 -21.49 -0.25 7.96
N GLU A 54 -22.71 -0.74 8.19
CA GLU A 54 -23.91 0.11 8.31
C GLU A 54 -23.81 1.09 9.49
N TYR A 55 -23.28 0.66 10.63
CA TYR A 55 -23.12 1.51 11.82
C TYR A 55 -22.08 2.64 11.60
N TYR A 56 -20.93 2.34 10.99
CA TYR A 56 -19.88 3.34 10.75
C TYR A 56 -20.29 4.43 9.75
N THR A 57 -21.20 4.14 8.82
CA THR A 57 -21.77 5.17 7.95
C THR A 57 -22.60 6.22 8.70
N GLN A 58 -22.94 5.99 9.98
CA GLN A 58 -23.82 6.84 10.77
C GLN A 58 -23.12 7.64 11.89
N ILE A 59 -21.92 7.25 12.33
CA ILE A 59 -21.35 7.75 13.60
C ILE A 59 -20.17 8.72 13.43
N ASP A 60 -19.55 8.83 12.25
CA ASP A 60 -18.37 9.71 12.04
C ASP A 60 -18.66 10.81 11.00
N GLY A 61 -19.63 11.68 11.30
CA GLY A 61 -19.65 13.10 10.89
C GLY A 61 -19.58 13.51 9.41
N SER A 62 -19.45 12.63 8.42
CA SER A 62 -19.73 12.85 6.99
C SER A 62 -19.31 11.60 6.19
N PRO A 63 -20.20 10.90 5.46
CA PRO A 63 -19.78 10.37 4.16
C PRO A 63 -19.19 11.54 3.36
N PRO A 64 -18.18 11.36 2.47
CA PRO A 64 -17.84 12.42 1.52
C PRO A 64 -19.14 13.02 1.02
N ILE A 65 -19.25 14.35 0.99
CA ILE A 65 -20.48 15.09 0.64
C ILE A 65 -21.07 14.71 -0.74
N ASN A 66 -20.39 13.83 -1.49
CA ASN A 66 -20.80 13.20 -2.74
C ASN A 66 -20.62 11.67 -2.77
N PHE A 67 -20.35 11.01 -1.63
CA PHE A 67 -20.50 9.58 -1.50
C PHE A 67 -21.97 9.34 -1.20
N VAL A 68 -22.74 9.31 -2.29
CA VAL A 68 -23.96 8.54 -2.30
C VAL A 68 -23.48 7.09 -2.11
N PRO A 69 -23.63 6.45 -0.93
CA PRO A 69 -23.60 5.00 -0.92
C PRO A 69 -24.59 4.60 -2.00
N PRO A 70 -24.19 3.81 -3.02
CA PRO A 70 -25.11 3.43 -4.07
C PRO A 70 -26.36 2.92 -3.36
N THR A 71 -27.47 3.64 -3.55
CA THR A 71 -28.78 3.39 -2.94
C THR A 71 -28.95 1.90 -2.88
N VAL A 72 -28.74 1.33 -1.69
CA VAL A 72 -28.65 -0.11 -1.42
C VAL A 72 -28.44 -0.90 -2.71
N LEU A 73 -27.19 -1.14 -3.14
CA LEU A 73 -27.00 -2.41 -3.82
C LEU A 73 -27.65 -3.43 -2.86
N PRO A 74 -28.68 -4.19 -3.26
CA PRO A 74 -29.13 -5.30 -2.45
C PRO A 74 -27.97 -6.28 -2.52
N ILE A 75 -26.92 -6.04 -1.72
CA ILE A 75 -25.76 -6.90 -1.66
C ILE A 75 -26.26 -8.09 -0.84
N THR A 76 -26.87 -9.03 -1.53
CA THR A 76 -27.14 -10.36 -1.02
C THR A 76 -25.80 -11.07 -0.93
N ILE A 77 -25.05 -10.79 0.14
CA ILE A 77 -23.84 -11.55 0.46
C ILE A 77 -24.31 -12.85 1.11
N SER A 78 -24.17 -13.94 0.38
CA SER A 78 -24.33 -15.28 0.94
C SER A 78 -22.97 -15.81 1.41
N PRO A 79 -22.92 -16.58 2.51
CA PRO A 79 -21.71 -17.27 2.91
C PRO A 79 -21.26 -18.24 1.81
N LEU A 80 -19.95 -18.49 1.76
CA LEU A 80 -19.40 -19.53 0.91
C LEU A 80 -20.00 -20.88 1.31
N ASP A 81 -20.26 -21.71 0.30
CA ASP A 81 -20.82 -23.04 0.50
C ASP A 81 -19.78 -23.96 1.14
N ASN A 82 -20.13 -24.56 2.27
CA ASN A 82 -19.29 -25.54 2.93
C ASN A 82 -19.38 -26.94 2.28
N SER A 83 -20.42 -27.17 1.47
CA SER A 83 -20.69 -28.47 0.87
C SER A 83 -20.02 -28.66 -0.50
N THR A 84 -19.55 -27.57 -1.12
CA THR A 84 -18.76 -27.66 -2.35
C THR A 84 -17.37 -28.24 -2.05
N PRO A 85 -16.95 -29.30 -2.76
CA PRO A 85 -15.61 -29.83 -2.61
C PRO A 85 -14.60 -28.77 -3.08
N SER A 86 -13.61 -28.49 -2.24
CA SER A 86 -12.48 -27.61 -2.56
C SER A 86 -11.19 -28.34 -2.21
N ARG A 87 -10.12 -28.04 -2.94
CA ARG A 87 -8.77 -28.51 -2.58
C ARG A 87 -8.31 -27.88 -1.27
N PHE A 88 -8.80 -26.69 -0.96
CA PHE A 88 -8.36 -25.91 0.19
C PHE A 88 -9.32 -26.03 1.37
N SER A 89 -8.75 -26.12 2.57
CA SER A 89 -9.49 -25.99 3.81
C SER A 89 -9.86 -24.52 4.05
N LYS A 90 -10.93 -24.29 4.80
CA LYS A 90 -11.31 -22.94 5.29
C LYS A 90 -10.23 -22.28 6.14
N ASN A 91 -9.39 -23.10 6.77
CA ASN A 91 -8.29 -22.67 7.64
C ASN A 91 -6.98 -22.48 6.85
N THR A 92 -6.98 -22.72 5.55
CA THR A 92 -5.84 -22.40 4.69
C THR A 92 -5.66 -20.88 4.64
N SER A 93 -4.43 -20.42 4.81
CA SER A 93 -4.14 -19.00 4.72
C SER A 93 -4.29 -18.50 3.29
N ILE A 94 -4.74 -17.26 3.14
CA ILE A 94 -4.88 -16.60 1.85
C ILE A 94 -3.51 -16.45 1.16
N GLY A 95 -2.42 -16.41 1.93
CA GLY A 95 -1.06 -16.50 1.39
C GLY A 95 -0.83 -17.78 0.57
N ILE A 96 -1.24 -18.94 1.09
CA ILE A 96 -1.14 -20.22 0.37
C ILE A 96 -2.06 -20.22 -0.86
N LEU A 97 -3.28 -19.69 -0.72
CA LEU A 97 -4.21 -19.57 -1.86
C LEU A 97 -3.62 -18.71 -2.98
N LEU A 98 -2.99 -17.58 -2.65
CA LEU A 98 -2.32 -16.71 -3.61
C LEU A 98 -1.14 -17.41 -4.29
N ASP A 99 -0.33 -18.14 -3.52
CA ASP A 99 0.85 -18.86 -4.04
C ASP A 99 0.45 -20.01 -4.98
N GLU A 100 -0.72 -20.61 -4.76
CA GLU A 100 -1.33 -21.63 -5.63
C GLU A 100 -2.35 -21.07 -6.63
N TYR A 101 -2.39 -19.74 -6.80
CA TYR A 101 -3.27 -19.02 -7.73
C TYR A 101 -4.77 -19.32 -7.59
N PHE A 102 -5.23 -19.74 -6.41
CA PHE A 102 -6.61 -20.15 -6.14
C PHE A 102 -7.12 -21.26 -7.08
N LEU A 103 -6.22 -22.04 -7.67
CA LEU A 103 -6.61 -23.11 -8.58
C LEU A 103 -7.25 -24.23 -7.76
N GLU A 104 -8.48 -24.62 -8.04
CA GLU A 104 -9.13 -25.75 -7.36
C GLU A 104 -8.77 -27.08 -8.06
N GLU A 105 -8.99 -27.13 -9.38
CA GLU A 105 -8.73 -28.28 -10.24
C GLU A 105 -7.99 -27.88 -11.52
N TRP A 106 -7.07 -28.74 -11.97
CA TRP A 106 -6.40 -28.60 -13.26
C TRP A 106 -7.15 -29.40 -14.31
N THR A 107 -7.93 -28.73 -15.17
CA THR A 107 -8.57 -29.38 -16.31
C THR A 107 -7.71 -29.20 -17.56
N VAL A 108 -7.09 -30.29 -18.01
CA VAL A 108 -6.19 -30.32 -19.18
C VAL A 108 -6.95 -30.40 -20.52
N THR A 109 -8.25 -30.12 -20.52
CA THR A 109 -9.13 -30.31 -21.69
C THR A 109 -8.91 -29.27 -22.78
N SER A 110 -8.22 -28.16 -22.47
CA SER A 110 -7.83 -27.15 -23.45
C SER A 110 -6.30 -27.11 -23.60
N SER A 111 -5.84 -27.25 -24.83
CA SER A 111 -4.43 -27.04 -25.17
C SER A 111 -4.12 -25.56 -25.02
N TYR A 112 -3.23 -25.23 -24.09
CA TYR A 112 -2.70 -23.87 -23.96
C TYR A 112 -2.00 -23.42 -25.24
N GLU A 113 -1.35 -24.33 -25.97
CA GLU A 113 -0.72 -24.02 -27.25
C GLU A 113 -1.75 -23.55 -28.28
N ASP A 114 -2.89 -24.25 -28.41
CA ASP A 114 -3.95 -23.86 -29.34
C ASP A 114 -4.59 -22.53 -28.96
N TYR A 115 -4.79 -22.29 -27.66
CA TYR A 115 -5.33 -21.03 -27.14
C TYR A 115 -4.39 -19.86 -27.45
N PHE A 116 -3.10 -19.98 -27.14
CA PHE A 116 -2.14 -18.91 -27.40
C PHE A 116 -1.87 -18.72 -28.89
N ALA A 117 -1.91 -19.80 -29.69
CA ALA A 117 -1.82 -19.70 -31.15
C ALA A 117 -3.02 -18.94 -31.74
N ALA A 118 -4.24 -19.18 -31.25
CA ALA A 118 -5.43 -18.44 -31.67
C ALA A 118 -5.40 -16.95 -31.27
N CYS A 119 -4.80 -16.64 -30.12
CA CYS A 119 -4.67 -15.27 -29.62
C CYS A 119 -3.37 -14.57 -30.04
N ALA A 120 -2.52 -15.21 -30.85
CA ALA A 120 -1.25 -14.63 -31.26
C ALA A 120 -1.50 -13.38 -32.14
N PRO A 121 -1.00 -12.19 -31.74
CA PRO A 121 -1.15 -11.01 -32.57
C PRO A 121 -0.40 -11.19 -33.89
N THR A 122 -1.02 -10.80 -35.00
CA THR A 122 -0.38 -10.84 -36.34
C THR A 122 0.85 -9.94 -36.41
N HIS A 123 0.85 -8.85 -35.66
CA HIS A 123 1.97 -7.92 -35.52
C HIS A 123 2.12 -7.48 -34.08
N CYS A 124 3.34 -7.61 -33.54
CA CYS A 124 3.71 -7.03 -32.25
C CYS A 124 4.23 -5.61 -32.47
N ASN A 125 3.50 -4.61 -31.97
CA ASN A 125 4.03 -3.25 -31.87
C ASN A 125 4.55 -3.01 -30.46
N PHE A 126 5.83 -2.68 -30.36
CA PHE A 126 6.46 -2.30 -29.10
C PHE A 126 6.45 -0.78 -28.98
N GLU A 127 5.80 -0.26 -27.95
CA GLU A 127 5.85 1.16 -27.63
C GLU A 127 7.01 1.42 -26.66
N TYR A 128 8.09 2.02 -27.16
CA TYR A 128 9.19 2.47 -26.32
C TYR A 128 8.82 3.79 -25.64
N VAL A 129 8.32 3.72 -24.41
CA VAL A 129 8.03 4.90 -23.60
C VAL A 129 9.33 5.52 -23.12
N THR A 130 9.96 6.35 -23.94
CA THR A 130 11.13 7.14 -23.51
C THR A 130 10.67 8.38 -22.75
N ARG A 131 11.24 8.61 -21.55
CA ARG A 131 11.04 9.84 -20.78
C ARG A 131 11.88 11.02 -21.31
N ASN A 132 12.32 11.00 -22.57
CA ASN A 132 13.11 12.07 -23.18
C ASN A 132 12.22 13.26 -23.60
N ASN A 133 11.50 13.83 -22.64
CA ASN A 133 10.74 15.05 -22.87
C ASN A 133 11.70 16.25 -22.90
N LEU A 134 11.69 17.01 -24.00
CA LEU A 134 12.47 18.24 -24.15
C LEU A 134 12.27 19.20 -22.96
N LEU A 135 11.04 19.27 -22.45
CA LEU A 135 10.68 20.11 -21.30
C LEU A 135 11.36 19.64 -20.01
N TYR A 136 11.56 18.33 -19.84
CA TYR A 136 12.28 17.75 -18.70
C TYR A 136 13.79 18.08 -18.77
N VAL A 137 14.39 18.02 -19.96
CA VAL A 137 15.79 18.40 -20.17
C VAL A 137 15.99 19.91 -19.91
N ALA A 138 15.11 20.75 -20.45
CA ALA A 138 15.18 22.20 -20.26
C ALA A 138 15.03 22.61 -18.78
N THR A 139 14.04 22.06 -18.09
CA THR A 139 13.82 22.34 -16.66
C THR A 139 14.98 21.84 -15.78
N SER A 140 15.59 20.71 -16.13
CA SER A 140 16.77 20.20 -15.43
C SER A 140 18.00 21.12 -15.58
N VAL A 141 18.26 21.63 -16.79
CA VAL A 141 19.37 22.57 -17.03
C VAL A 141 19.15 23.90 -16.29
N LEU A 142 17.92 24.43 -16.32
CA LEU A 142 17.56 25.65 -15.59
C LEU A 142 17.69 25.47 -14.08
N GLY A 143 17.24 24.32 -13.56
CA GLY A 143 17.38 23.97 -12.14
C GLY A 143 18.82 23.81 -11.70
N LEU A 144 19.67 23.21 -12.54
CA LEU A 144 21.10 23.04 -12.24
C LEU A 144 21.83 24.38 -12.23
N TYR A 145 21.58 25.25 -13.22
CA TYR A 145 22.18 26.59 -13.26
C TYR A 145 21.72 27.46 -12.08
N GLY A 146 20.41 27.49 -11.81
CA GLY A 146 19.84 28.26 -10.70
C GLY A 146 20.30 27.75 -9.33
N GLY A 147 20.24 26.44 -9.12
CA GLY A 147 20.67 25.79 -7.88
C GLY A 147 22.16 25.97 -7.62
N LEU A 148 23.01 25.88 -8.64
CA LEU A 148 24.44 26.06 -8.51
C LEU A 148 24.80 27.50 -8.10
N MET A 149 24.17 28.50 -8.70
CA MET A 149 24.41 29.91 -8.36
C MET A 149 23.98 30.25 -6.94
N ILE A 150 22.79 29.80 -6.53
CA ILE A 150 22.28 30.04 -5.17
C ILE A 150 23.13 29.26 -4.14
N GLY A 151 23.46 28.00 -4.43
CA GLY A 151 24.28 27.15 -3.58
C GLY A 151 25.68 27.72 -3.37
N LEU A 152 26.36 28.16 -4.43
CA LEU A 152 27.70 28.76 -4.34
C LEU A 152 27.70 30.05 -3.52
N ARG A 153 26.67 30.89 -3.66
CA ARG A 153 26.52 32.12 -2.85
C ARG A 153 26.31 31.81 -1.37
N PHE A 154 25.56 30.76 -1.05
CA PHE A 154 25.38 30.30 0.32
C PHE A 154 26.68 29.72 0.90
N ILE A 155 27.39 28.89 0.15
CA ILE A 155 28.66 28.29 0.58
C ILE A 155 29.71 29.37 0.82
N THR A 156 29.86 30.32 -0.10
CA THR A 156 30.84 31.42 0.02
C THR A 156 30.56 32.30 1.24
N TRP A 157 29.29 32.64 1.51
CA TRP A 157 28.91 33.36 2.74
C TRP A 157 29.31 32.59 4.01
N ASN A 158 28.99 31.30 4.06
CA ASN A 158 29.30 30.46 5.22
C ASN A 158 30.82 30.24 5.38
N ALA A 159 31.57 30.08 4.30
CA ALA A 159 33.02 29.95 4.31
C ALA A 159 33.69 31.23 4.87
N ILE A 160 33.24 32.42 4.44
CA ILE A 160 33.74 33.70 4.97
C ILE A 160 33.42 33.83 6.45
N ARG A 161 32.19 33.49 6.86
CA ARG A 161 31.78 33.52 8.27
C ARG A 161 32.64 32.58 9.11
N LEU A 162 32.87 31.35 8.64
CA LEU A 162 33.71 30.37 9.32
C LEU A 162 35.15 30.84 9.44
N TYR A 163 35.72 31.39 8.36
CA TYR A 163 37.06 31.97 8.37
C TYR A 163 37.19 33.11 9.39
N ARG A 164 36.20 34.02 9.45
CA ARG A 164 36.17 35.10 10.44
C ARG A 164 36.10 34.56 11.87
N LEU A 165 35.27 33.54 12.13
CA LEU A 165 35.16 32.89 13.44
C LEU A 165 36.43 32.15 13.86
N MET A 166 37.10 31.48 12.92
CA MET A 166 38.39 30.84 13.17
C MET A 166 39.47 31.88 13.48
N LYS A 167 39.53 32.99 12.72
CA LYS A 167 40.48 34.08 12.97
C LYS A 167 40.28 34.71 14.35
N THR A 168 39.03 34.99 14.76
CA THR A 168 38.77 35.55 16.10
C THR A 168 39.15 34.59 17.22
N ARG A 169 38.88 33.28 17.07
CA ARG A 169 39.30 32.25 18.04
C ARG A 169 40.82 32.10 18.14
N ILE A 170 41.54 32.19 17.02
CA ILE A 170 43.01 32.12 17.01
C ILE A 170 43.63 33.38 17.65
N CYS A 171 43.07 34.57 17.39
CA CYS A 171 43.53 35.80 18.03
C CYS A 171 43.24 35.84 19.53
N SER A 172 42.08 35.33 19.98
CA SER A 172 41.76 35.28 21.42
C SER A 172 42.69 34.31 22.17
N HIS A 173 43.02 33.16 21.58
CA HIS A 173 43.92 32.18 22.20
C HIS A 173 45.38 32.66 22.29
N ARG A 174 45.82 33.55 21.38
CA ARG A 174 47.15 34.19 21.47
C ARG A 174 47.19 35.29 22.54
N ALA A 175 46.10 36.04 22.76
CA ALA A 175 46.04 37.09 23.77
C ALA A 175 46.05 36.56 25.22
N THR A 176 45.45 35.39 25.47
CA THR A 176 45.46 34.72 26.79
C THR A 176 46.75 33.94 27.10
N ALA A 177 47.67 33.80 26.13
CA ALA A 177 48.96 33.13 26.33
C ALA A 177 50.11 34.11 26.63
N GLN A 178 49.83 35.42 26.69
CA GLN A 178 50.79 36.49 26.96
C GLN A 178 50.49 37.30 28.24
N SER A 179 49.52 36.88 29.05
CA SER A 179 49.23 37.42 30.39
C SER A 179 49.66 36.44 31.47
#